data_AF-A0A2N6CNG8-F1
#
_entry.id   AF-A0A2N6CNG8-F1
#
_cell.length_a   1.000
_cell.length_b   1.000
_cell.length_c   1.000
_cell.angle_alpha   90.00
_cell.angle_beta   90.00
_cell.angle_gamma   90.00
#
_symmetry.space_group_name_H-M   'P 1'
#
loop_
_entity.id
_entity.type
_entity.pdbx_description
1 polymer ?
#
loop_
_entity_poly.entity_id
_entity_poly.type
_entity_poly.pdbx_seq_one_letter_code
_entity_poly.pdbx_strand_id
1 'polypeptide(L)'
;MIRRMLAILHARNLEFVRDRASFGWNIMLPILLVVGMGLIFSGPPRPLFKAGVLQDSAKIDLDSHPFLGTRYVQFVGLTDEQEAVAKLSRHRIDL
;
A
#
# COMPACT_ATOMS: atom_id res chain seq x y z
N MET A 1 -15.08 -47.48 8.78
CA MET A 1 -15.16 -46.05 9.18
C MET A 1 -14.73 -45.10 8.06
N ILE A 2 -13.51 -45.24 7.52
CA ILE A 2 -12.98 -44.35 6.45
C ILE A 2 -13.90 -44.27 5.23
N ARG A 3 -14.42 -45.42 4.75
CA ARG A 3 -15.36 -45.46 3.61
C ARG A 3 -16.63 -44.63 3.83
N ARG A 4 -17.14 -44.60 5.08
CA ARG A 4 -18.32 -43.80 5.46
C ARG A 4 -17.99 -42.32 5.50
N MET A 5 -16.82 -41.96 6.03
CA MET A 5 -16.33 -40.59 6.04
C MET A 5 -16.17 -40.03 4.61
N LEU A 6 -15.55 -40.81 3.72
CA LEU A 6 -15.37 -40.41 2.32
C LEU A 6 -16.69 -40.25 1.57
N ALA A 7 -17.67 -41.12 1.83
CA ALA A 7 -19.00 -40.98 1.26
C ALA A 7 -19.69 -39.67 1.69
N ILE A 8 -19.57 -39.30 2.97
CA ILE A 8 -20.12 -38.04 3.50
C ILE A 8 -19.38 -36.84 2.90
N LEU A 9 -18.05 -36.87 2.84
CA LEU A 9 -17.24 -35.80 2.23
C LEU A 9 -17.62 -35.59 0.76
N HIS A 10 -17.81 -36.68 0.02
CA HIS A 10 -18.21 -36.61 -1.39
C HIS A 10 -19.58 -35.97 -1.56
N ALA A 11 -20.58 -36.42 -0.78
CA ALA A 11 -21.93 -35.87 -0.82
C ALA A 11 -21.96 -34.36 -0.50
N ARG A 12 -21.20 -33.93 0.52
CA ARG A 12 -21.12 -32.51 0.89
C ARG A 12 -20.45 -31.63 -0.16
N ASN A 13 -19.41 -32.11 -0.83
CA ASN A 13 -18.79 -31.37 -1.94
C ASN A 13 -19.75 -31.22 -3.12
N LEU A 14 -20.54 -32.25 -3.43
CA LEU A 14 -21.57 -32.16 -4.48
C LEU A 14 -22.67 -31.15 -4.12
N GLU A 15 -23.10 -31.13 -2.86
CA GLU A 15 -24.05 -30.11 -2.37
C GLU A 15 -23.47 -28.69 -2.50
N PHE A 16 -22.21 -28.51 -2.13
CA PHE A 16 -21.53 -27.22 -2.21
C PHE A 16 -21.36 -26.72 -3.67
N VAL A 17 -20.95 -27.60 -4.60
CA VAL A 17 -20.85 -27.24 -6.02
C VAL A 17 -22.22 -26.96 -6.65
N ARG A 18 -23.27 -27.65 -6.19
CA ARG A 18 -24.65 -27.40 -6.63
C ARG A 18 -25.17 -26.06 -6.10
N ASP A 19 -24.74 -25.62 -4.92
CA ASP A 19 -24.97 -24.27 -4.44
C ASP A 19 -24.09 -23.26 -5.19
N ARG A 20 -24.56 -22.88 -6.38
CA ARG A 20 -23.84 -21.98 -7.29
C ARG A 20 -23.56 -20.61 -6.68
N ALA A 21 -24.43 -20.14 -5.78
CA ALA A 21 -24.25 -18.83 -5.15
C ALA A 21 -23.06 -18.87 -4.19
N SER A 22 -23.03 -19.83 -3.26
CA SER A 22 -21.93 -20.00 -2.30
C SER A 22 -20.62 -20.39 -2.99
N PHE A 23 -20.67 -21.28 -3.99
CA PHE A 23 -19.49 -21.66 -4.78
C PHE A 23 -18.92 -20.47 -5.56
N GLY A 24 -19.79 -19.72 -6.25
CA GLY A 24 -19.40 -18.52 -6.99
C GLY A 24 -18.80 -17.45 -6.09
N TRP A 25 -19.43 -17.14 -4.95
CA TRP A 25 -18.92 -16.13 -4.03
C TRP A 25 -17.59 -16.52 -3.39
N ASN A 26 -17.36 -17.80 -3.06
CA ASN A 26 -16.07 -18.25 -2.53
C ASN A 26 -14.91 -18.10 -3.53
N ILE A 27 -15.18 -18.11 -4.84
CA ILE A 27 -14.17 -17.88 -5.88
C ILE A 27 -14.05 -16.39 -6.21
N MET A 28 -15.18 -15.69 -6.35
CA MET A 28 -15.19 -14.29 -6.76
C MET A 28 -14.65 -13.36 -5.69
N LEU A 29 -14.98 -13.58 -4.41
CA LEU A 29 -14.58 -12.66 -3.34
C LEU A 29 -13.05 -12.50 -3.24
N PRO A 30 -12.23 -13.56 -3.20
CA PRO A 30 -10.77 -13.41 -3.17
C PRO A 30 -10.22 -12.66 -4.38
N ILE A 31 -10.75 -12.94 -5.58
CA ILE A 31 -10.31 -12.27 -6.81
C ILE A 31 -10.66 -10.79 -6.75
N LEU A 32 -11.88 -10.44 -6.35
CA LEU A 32 -12.32 -9.06 -6.20
C LEU A 32 -11.49 -8.32 -5.14
N LEU A 33 -11.14 -8.98 -4.03
CA LEU A 33 -10.26 -8.40 -3.02
C LEU A 33 -8.87 -8.11 -3.57
N VAL A 34 -8.27 -9.03 -4.33
CA VAL A 34 -6.95 -8.81 -4.95
C VAL A 34 -7.01 -7.66 -5.96
N VAL A 35 -8.04 -7.62 -6.80
CA VAL A 35 -8.23 -6.52 -7.76
C VAL A 35 -8.44 -5.19 -7.05
N GLY A 36 -9.31 -5.14 -6.04
CA GLY A 36 -9.58 -3.94 -5.25
C GLY A 36 -8.34 -3.44 -4.53
N MET A 37 -7.59 -4.33 -3.89
CA MET A 37 -6.30 -4.02 -3.27
C MET A 37 -5.30 -3.51 -4.32
N GLY A 38 -5.21 -4.18 -5.46
CA GLY A 38 -4.37 -3.73 -6.57
C GLY A 38 -4.69 -2.30 -6.99
N LEU A 39 -5.96 -1.95 -7.17
CA LEU A 39 -6.39 -0.60 -7.55
C LEU A 39 -6.14 0.44 -6.44
N ILE A 40 -6.39 0.11 -5.17
CA ILE A 40 -6.16 1.03 -4.04
C ILE A 40 -4.66 1.30 -3.83
N PHE A 41 -3.81 0.30 -4.10
CA PHE A 41 -2.38 0.34 -3.83
C PHE A 41 -1.50 0.36 -5.09
N SER A 42 -2.06 0.60 -6.28
CA SER A 42 -1.30 0.66 -7.56
C SER A 42 -0.47 1.94 -7.73
N GLY A 43 -0.61 2.91 -6.82
CA GLY A 43 0.13 4.17 -6.87
C GLY A 43 1.65 3.96 -6.72
N PRO A 44 2.45 4.98 -7.07
CA PRO A 44 3.89 4.94 -6.83
C PRO A 44 4.18 4.67 -5.35
N PRO A 45 5.33 4.05 -5.02
CA PRO A 45 5.71 3.76 -3.64
C PRO A 45 5.56 5.02 -2.79
N ARG A 46 4.75 4.96 -1.74
CA ARG A 46 4.61 6.09 -0.83
C ARG A 46 5.97 6.28 -0.13
N PRO A 47 6.55 7.49 -0.17
CA PRO A 47 7.78 7.76 0.57
C PRO A 47 7.53 7.49 2.06
N LEU A 48 8.46 6.76 2.68
CA LEU A 48 8.39 6.42 4.10
C LEU A 48 8.84 7.59 4.98
N PHE A 49 9.67 8.49 4.42
CA PHE A 49 10.24 9.65 5.11
C PHE A 49 10.09 10.91 4.28
N LYS A 50 9.93 12.07 4.94
CA LYS A 50 9.86 13.38 4.29
C LYS A 50 10.96 14.28 4.83
N ALA A 51 12.08 14.40 4.13
CA ALA A 51 13.18 15.26 4.54
C ALA A 51 12.95 16.71 4.08
N GLY A 52 12.95 17.65 5.01
CA GLY A 52 12.90 19.09 4.71
C GLY A 52 14.26 19.62 4.29
N VAL A 53 14.33 20.30 3.14
CA VAL A 53 15.55 20.97 2.65
C VAL A 53 15.31 22.47 2.65
N LEU A 54 16.00 23.19 3.54
CA LEU A 54 15.97 24.64 3.57
C LEU A 54 16.90 25.21 2.49
N GLN A 55 16.35 25.94 1.53
CA GLN A 55 17.08 26.50 0.38
C GLN A 55 16.32 27.69 -0.22
N ASP A 56 16.94 28.43 -1.13
CA ASP A 56 16.36 29.66 -1.69
C ASP A 56 15.15 29.44 -2.62
N SER A 57 14.93 28.21 -3.10
CA SER A 57 13.81 27.86 -3.99
C SER A 57 12.99 26.70 -3.46
N ALA A 58 11.67 26.73 -3.66
CA ALA A 58 10.81 25.60 -3.32
C ALA A 58 11.08 24.35 -4.19
N LYS A 59 11.65 24.54 -5.39
CA LYS A 59 12.00 23.43 -6.30
C LYS A 59 13.37 22.88 -5.92
N ILE A 60 13.42 21.58 -5.61
CA ILE A 60 14.68 20.87 -5.35
C ILE A 60 15.23 20.32 -6.67
N ASP A 61 16.52 20.54 -6.89
CA ASP A 61 17.29 19.81 -7.88
C ASP A 61 17.82 18.50 -7.28
N LEU A 62 17.21 17.37 -7.64
CA LEU A 62 17.56 16.05 -7.09
C LEU A 62 18.94 15.56 -7.55
N ASP A 63 19.48 16.11 -8.64
CA ASP A 63 20.78 15.73 -9.19
C ASP A 63 21.94 16.51 -8.54
N SER A 64 21.62 17.54 -7.74
CA SER A 64 22.61 18.39 -7.07
C SER A 64 23.44 17.67 -6.00
N HIS A 65 22.92 16.60 -5.40
CA HIS A 65 23.63 15.82 -4.38
C HIS A 65 23.16 14.35 -4.33
N PRO A 66 24.06 13.36 -4.22
CA PRO A 66 23.69 11.93 -4.20
C PRO A 66 22.65 11.55 -3.13
N PHE A 67 22.65 12.24 -2.00
CA PHE A 67 21.65 12.06 -0.93
C PHE A 67 20.22 12.32 -1.39
N LEU A 68 19.99 13.27 -2.30
CA LEU A 68 18.65 13.63 -2.76
C LEU A 68 18.03 12.54 -3.67
N GLY A 69 18.83 11.58 -4.13
CA GLY A 69 18.40 10.37 -4.81
C GLY A 69 18.05 9.20 -3.88
N THR A 70 18.04 9.40 -2.55
CA THR A 70 17.79 8.30 -1.59
C THR A 70 16.40 7.71 -1.77
N ARG A 71 16.34 6.39 -1.97
CA ARG A 71 15.08 5.67 -2.19
C ARG A 71 14.16 5.79 -0.96
N TYR A 72 12.86 5.97 -1.22
CA TYR A 72 11.80 6.09 -0.19
C TYR A 72 11.85 7.36 0.67
N VAL A 73 12.73 8.31 0.35
CA VAL A 73 12.74 9.64 0.97
C VAL A 73 12.14 10.64 -0.02
N GLN A 74 11.17 11.41 0.44
CA GLN A 74 10.67 12.56 -0.30
C GLN A 74 11.33 13.82 0.23
N PHE A 75 12.05 14.52 -0.63
CA PHE A 75 12.64 15.81 -0.29
C PHE A 75 11.63 16.93 -0.54
N VAL A 76 11.47 17.82 0.43
CA VAL A 76 10.54 18.96 0.37
C VAL A 76 11.34 20.25 0.52
N GLY A 77 11.34 21.07 -0.54
CA GLY A 77 12.03 22.36 -0.55
C GLY A 77 11.25 23.37 0.28
N LEU A 78 11.93 24.02 1.21
CA LEU A 78 11.39 25.04 2.10
C LEU A 78 12.26 26.29 1.97
N THR A 79 11.63 27.45 1.85
CA THR A 79 12.32 28.74 1.71
C THR A 79 12.26 29.59 2.98
N ASP A 80 11.32 29.27 3.88
CA ASP A 80 11.13 29.96 5.15
C ASP A 80 11.51 29.02 6.31
N GLU A 81 12.54 29.42 7.06
CA GLU A 81 13.03 28.69 8.22
C GLU A 81 11.97 28.57 9.32
N GLN A 82 11.18 29.62 9.56
CA GLN A 82 10.15 29.62 10.60
C GLN A 82 9.04 28.63 10.26
N GLU A 83 8.64 28.58 8.99
CA GLU A 83 7.70 27.59 8.49
C GLU A 83 8.28 26.16 8.57
N ALA A 84 9.56 25.99 8.23
CA ALA A 84 10.25 24.70 8.31
C ALA A 84 10.28 24.17 9.76
N VAL A 85 10.71 25.00 10.71
CA VAL A 85 10.72 24.67 12.15
C VAL A 85 9.30 24.35 12.64
N ALA A 86 8.28 25.10 12.21
CA ALA A 86 6.89 24.84 12.56
C ALA A 86 6.30 23.56 11.93
N LYS A 87 6.88 23.06 10.82
CA LYS A 87 6.53 21.75 10.24
C LYS A 87 7.28 20.62 10.94
N LEU A 88 8.56 20.82 11.25
CA LEU A 88 9.41 19.87 11.97
C LEU A 88 8.85 19.59 13.37
N SER A 89 8.48 20.63 14.11
CA SER A 89 7.88 20.51 15.45
C SER A 89 6.54 19.77 15.49
N ARG A 90 5.88 19.63 14.34
CA ARG A 90 4.61 18.90 14.18
C ARG A 90 4.80 17.54 13.52
N HIS A 91 6.04 17.05 13.39
CA HIS A 91 6.37 15.80 12.71
C HIS A 91 5.79 15.71 11.29
N ARG A 92 5.70 16.84 10.58
CA ARG A 92 5.23 16.88 9.19
C ARG A 92 6.37 16.69 8.19
N ILE A 93 7.60 16.94 8.64
CA ILE A 93 8.86 16.73 7.95
C ILE A 93 9.89 16.27 8.99
N ASP A 94 10.92 15.60 8.50
CA ASP A 94 12.11 15.13 9.20
C ASP A 94 13.33 15.93 8.73
N LEU A 95 14.42 15.85 9.49
CA LEU A 95 15.69 16.50 9.19
C LEU A 95 16.82 15.48 9.10
#